data_AF-A0A8I3A420-F1
#
_entry.id   AF-A0A8I3A420-F1
#
_cell.length_a   1.000
_cell.length_b   1.000
_cell.length_c   1.000
_cell.angle_alpha   90.00
_cell.angle_beta   90.00
_cell.angle_gamma   90.00
#
_symmetry.space_group_name_H-M   'P 1'
#
loop_
_entity.id
_entity.type
_entity.pdbx_description
1 polymer ?
#
loop_
_entity_poly.entity_id
_entity_poly.type
_entity_poly.pdbx_seq_one_letter_code
_entity_poly.pdbx_strand_id
1 'polypeptide(L)'
;MHLVERTLTDRVEQQSIARFVILDVVEHPSAVPVSMNHTHDHRDPYFYNNALLDHVFEVALKVYIDDVKNLVQMAMEDELRPLANGRDFAARDITRSRRISLKTWLKSKNPLSYEKDDFPHLLAALDPARSDNGLAFKFSLDAPPGEGCPISYFVGKIVDRATKRREPPFIQDGMFQHVVTAAMEVLCNMTSRQHYLDFDTDNNKFKTSISRVVTKMKINHVPWSISNPNPHAPGRPSTRVVHTVWLPLGAAEPSRLDQTTLVLTAPQTRNAEVMLSSDQIALKDPRASWSACHHRITNYHKVLHKRSLPSEWAIKQASIQHRDTFGLEVYQWVQANCNLTNNPLHAIALFISHIFAGVIPRVFPPRALGAPKNSTPTQLANHVTNLPWEERREKKGAAQAPPFITMVSTFIIAVMDELSPMAITLNEIHFGDATDKQKDDIRLFYDKHTSKGISLMNVLLRFRLATPTTTKVFKGARWKLDMTPVPPEEICAKWNRIKQCLMEDTTYGSYDAIVGLAGDHTAKTLLTSQWVKTRGRVQVARDGQQTLGRRRHVDDQPSSDDLVVIPYEERQEAGPSRNRRRI
;
A
#
# COMPACT_ATOMS: atom_id res chain seq x y z
N MET A 1 -40.24 -20.07 -31.70
CA MET A 1 -40.68 -18.66 -31.67
C MET A 1 -40.97 -18.17 -30.26
N HIS A 2 -41.83 -18.82 -29.46
CA HIS A 2 -42.14 -18.38 -28.09
C HIS A 2 -40.94 -18.20 -27.13
N LEU A 3 -39.89 -19.02 -27.22
CA LEU A 3 -38.66 -18.82 -26.42
C LEU A 3 -37.90 -17.55 -26.86
N VAL A 4 -37.86 -17.28 -28.16
CA VAL A 4 -37.17 -16.11 -28.74
C VAL A 4 -37.93 -14.83 -28.41
N GLU A 5 -39.27 -14.85 -28.48
CA GLU A 5 -40.10 -13.73 -28.03
C GLU A 5 -39.92 -13.45 -26.53
N ARG A 6 -39.98 -14.46 -25.64
CA ARG A 6 -39.72 -14.23 -24.20
C ARG A 6 -38.33 -13.65 -23.94
N THR A 7 -37.30 -14.20 -24.60
CA THR A 7 -35.93 -13.69 -24.42
C THR A 7 -35.75 -12.27 -24.98
N LEU A 8 -36.53 -11.89 -26.00
CA LEU A 8 -36.53 -10.53 -26.55
C LEU A 8 -37.29 -9.56 -25.64
N THR A 9 -38.45 -9.95 -25.11
CA THR A 9 -39.23 -9.14 -24.17
C THR A 9 -38.46 -8.87 -22.89
N ASP A 10 -37.84 -9.90 -22.29
CA ASP A 10 -37.02 -9.75 -21.09
C ASP A 10 -35.81 -8.83 -21.33
N ARG A 11 -35.20 -8.88 -22.52
CA ARG A 11 -34.09 -7.99 -22.89
C ARG A 11 -34.51 -6.54 -23.07
N VAL A 12 -35.67 -6.29 -23.68
CA VAL A 12 -36.21 -4.93 -23.87
C VAL A 12 -36.58 -4.33 -22.52
N GLU A 13 -37.16 -5.12 -21.62
CA GLU A 13 -37.49 -4.69 -20.26
C GLU A 13 -36.22 -4.39 -19.44
N GLN A 14 -35.22 -5.28 -19.47
CA GLN A 14 -33.93 -5.07 -18.79
C GLN A 14 -33.19 -3.83 -19.31
N GLN A 15 -33.20 -3.57 -20.62
CA GLN A 15 -32.62 -2.36 -21.20
C GLN A 15 -33.38 -1.09 -20.79
N SER A 16 -34.71 -1.17 -20.68
CA SER A 16 -35.54 -0.03 -20.27
C SER A 16 -35.30 0.32 -18.80
N ILE A 17 -35.24 -0.69 -17.92
CA ILE A 17 -34.89 -0.51 -16.50
C ILE A 17 -33.47 0.05 -16.37
N ALA A 18 -32.50 -0.49 -17.10
CA ALA A 18 -31.13 0.00 -17.09
C ALA A 18 -31.04 1.48 -17.51
N ARG A 19 -31.73 1.87 -18.59
CA ARG A 19 -31.80 3.27 -19.02
C ARG A 19 -32.45 4.17 -17.97
N PHE A 20 -33.54 3.71 -17.33
CA PHE A 20 -34.20 4.47 -16.27
C PHE A 20 -33.26 4.71 -15.08
N VAL A 21 -32.55 3.68 -14.61
CA VAL A 21 -31.57 3.81 -13.50
C VAL A 21 -30.46 4.80 -13.85
N ILE A 22 -29.94 4.76 -15.07
CA ILE A 22 -28.89 5.70 -15.50
C ILE A 22 -29.45 7.12 -15.65
N LEU A 23 -30.64 7.29 -16.23
CA LEU A 23 -31.26 8.60 -16.42
C LEU A 23 -31.58 9.26 -15.08
N ASP A 24 -32.10 8.51 -14.11
CA ASP A 24 -32.38 9.03 -12.77
C ASP A 24 -31.11 9.55 -12.08
N VAL A 25 -29.99 8.83 -12.22
CA VAL A 25 -28.67 9.24 -11.71
C VAL A 25 -28.18 10.52 -12.37
N VAL A 26 -28.47 10.73 -13.67
CA VAL A 26 -28.03 11.93 -14.39
C VAL A 26 -28.95 13.12 -14.15
N GLU A 27 -30.26 12.90 -14.06
CA GLU A 27 -31.27 13.96 -13.86
C GLU A 27 -31.27 14.49 -12.41
N HIS A 28 -30.82 13.69 -11.44
CA HIS A 28 -30.75 14.06 -10.02
C HIS A 28 -29.31 14.06 -9.47
N PRO A 29 -28.40 14.93 -9.96
CA PRO A 29 -26.99 14.94 -9.54
C PRO A 29 -26.79 15.45 -8.10
N SER A 30 -27.84 15.91 -7.42
CA SER A 30 -27.81 16.35 -6.01
C SER A 30 -27.38 15.25 -5.02
N ALA A 31 -27.34 13.99 -5.45
CA ALA A 31 -26.79 12.86 -4.69
C ALA A 31 -25.29 12.60 -4.93
N VAL A 32 -24.63 13.31 -5.84
CA VAL A 32 -23.17 13.22 -6.04
C VAL A 32 -22.50 13.86 -4.83
N PRO A 33 -21.76 13.11 -3.99
CA PRO A 33 -21.01 13.71 -2.90
C PRO A 33 -19.96 14.62 -3.52
N VAL A 34 -20.19 15.93 -3.48
CA VAL A 34 -19.20 16.96 -3.84
C VAL A 34 -18.10 16.93 -2.79
N SER A 35 -17.22 15.95 -2.89
CA SER A 35 -15.96 15.93 -2.16
C SER A 35 -14.91 16.66 -3.00
N MET A 36 -14.99 17.98 -3.09
CA MET A 36 -13.86 18.82 -3.48
C MET A 36 -13.93 20.19 -2.81
N ASN A 37 -13.08 20.39 -1.80
CA ASN A 37 -12.56 21.69 -1.41
C ASN A 37 -11.56 22.17 -2.47
N HIS A 38 -12.05 22.58 -3.64
CA HIS A 38 -11.27 23.44 -4.53
C HIS A 38 -12.05 24.73 -4.75
N THR A 39 -11.55 25.78 -4.12
CA THR A 39 -12.00 27.15 -4.27
C THR A 39 -11.79 27.62 -5.71
N HIS A 40 -12.88 28.08 -6.32
CA HIS A 40 -12.94 28.99 -7.47
C HIS A 40 -12.22 28.57 -8.76
N ASP A 41 -12.91 27.79 -9.60
CA ASP A 41 -13.33 28.28 -10.93
C ASP A 41 -14.56 27.49 -11.44
N HIS A 42 -15.76 28.06 -11.32
CA HIS A 42 -17.02 27.41 -11.73
C HIS A 42 -17.29 27.49 -13.24
N ARG A 43 -16.28 27.84 -14.05
CA ARG A 43 -16.47 28.11 -15.49
C ARG A 43 -15.90 27.05 -16.42
N ASP A 44 -15.39 25.93 -15.91
CA ASP A 44 -14.87 24.88 -16.78
C ASP A 44 -15.89 23.72 -16.97
N PRO A 45 -16.71 23.74 -18.06
CA PRO A 45 -17.71 22.69 -18.32
C PRO A 45 -17.07 21.29 -18.47
N TYR A 46 -15.76 21.21 -18.69
CA TYR A 46 -15.03 19.95 -18.76
C TYR A 46 -14.89 19.23 -17.40
N PHE A 47 -14.88 19.96 -16.28
CA PHE A 47 -14.71 19.35 -14.95
C PHE A 47 -15.98 18.66 -14.45
N TYR A 48 -17.15 19.26 -14.73
CA TYR A 48 -18.46 18.71 -14.37
C TYR A 48 -18.73 17.38 -15.10
N ASN A 49 -18.29 17.28 -16.35
CA ASN A 49 -18.43 16.07 -17.16
C ASN A 49 -17.63 14.88 -16.59
N ASN A 50 -16.42 15.09 -16.05
CA ASN A 50 -15.60 14.00 -15.50
C ASN A 50 -16.16 13.40 -14.21
N ALA A 51 -16.70 14.23 -13.31
CA ALA A 51 -17.30 13.76 -12.06
C ALA A 51 -18.60 12.98 -12.32
N LEU A 52 -19.43 13.45 -13.26
CA LEU A 52 -20.64 12.76 -13.68
C LEU A 52 -20.31 11.41 -14.34
N LEU A 53 -19.33 11.38 -15.25
CA LEU A 53 -18.83 10.14 -15.86
C LEU A 53 -18.41 9.13 -14.80
N ASP A 54 -17.58 9.56 -13.84
CA ASP A 54 -17.10 8.69 -12.76
C ASP A 54 -18.26 8.17 -11.90
N HIS A 55 -19.28 9.00 -11.62
CA HIS A 55 -20.43 8.59 -10.83
C HIS A 55 -21.30 7.56 -11.56
N VAL A 56 -21.60 7.78 -12.84
CA VAL A 56 -22.39 6.86 -13.67
C VAL A 56 -21.69 5.49 -13.78
N PHE A 57 -20.38 5.48 -14.02
CA PHE A 57 -19.63 4.23 -14.06
C PHE A 57 -19.46 3.58 -12.68
N GLU A 58 -19.47 4.35 -11.59
CA GLU A 58 -19.52 3.80 -10.22
C GLU A 58 -20.80 3.01 -9.98
N VAL A 59 -21.95 3.51 -10.46
CA VAL A 59 -23.23 2.78 -10.40
C VAL A 59 -23.16 1.51 -11.24
N ALA A 60 -22.68 1.60 -12.48
CA ALA A 60 -22.55 0.42 -13.34
C ALA A 60 -21.64 -0.66 -12.71
N LEU A 61 -20.50 -0.27 -12.13
CA LEU A 61 -19.58 -1.21 -11.49
C LEU A 61 -20.11 -1.80 -10.17
N LYS A 62 -21.04 -1.11 -9.47
CA LYS A 62 -21.77 -1.73 -8.34
C LYS A 62 -22.66 -2.87 -8.83
N VAL A 63 -23.38 -2.69 -9.94
CA VAL A 63 -24.16 -3.76 -10.57
C VAL A 63 -23.26 -4.92 -11.00
N TYR A 64 -22.07 -4.64 -11.54
CA TYR A 64 -21.08 -5.68 -11.82
C TYR A 64 -20.68 -6.49 -10.58
N ILE A 65 -20.41 -5.82 -9.46
CA ILE A 65 -20.07 -6.49 -8.20
C ILE A 65 -21.22 -7.40 -7.75
N ASP A 66 -22.46 -6.95 -7.87
CA ASP A 66 -23.64 -7.76 -7.52
C ASP A 66 -23.80 -8.97 -8.44
N ASP A 67 -23.56 -8.82 -9.75
CA ASP A 67 -23.52 -9.96 -10.68
C ASP A 67 -22.44 -10.98 -10.29
N VAL A 68 -21.25 -10.51 -9.85
CA VAL A 68 -20.17 -11.39 -9.38
C VAL A 68 -20.58 -12.11 -8.09
N LYS A 69 -21.19 -11.40 -7.13
CA LYS A 69 -21.71 -12.00 -5.90
C LYS A 69 -22.72 -13.11 -6.21
N ASN A 70 -23.67 -12.85 -7.11
CA ASN A 70 -24.68 -13.81 -7.52
C ASN A 70 -24.07 -15.04 -8.21
N LEU A 71 -23.11 -14.83 -9.13
CA LEU A 71 -22.38 -15.91 -9.80
C LEU A 71 -21.70 -16.85 -8.79
N VAL A 72 -20.95 -16.28 -7.84
CA VAL A 72 -20.23 -17.05 -6.82
C VAL A 72 -21.23 -17.73 -5.88
N GLN A 73 -22.25 -17.02 -5.40
CA GLN A 73 -23.25 -17.58 -4.49
C GLN A 73 -23.98 -18.78 -5.09
N MET A 74 -24.54 -18.63 -6.29
CA MET A 74 -25.29 -19.72 -6.95
C MET A 74 -24.42 -20.95 -7.15
N ALA A 75 -23.21 -20.76 -7.69
CA ALA A 75 -22.33 -21.87 -7.98
C ALA A 75 -21.83 -22.58 -6.70
N MET A 76 -21.52 -21.81 -5.66
CA MET A 76 -21.14 -22.34 -4.35
C MET A 76 -22.29 -23.05 -3.65
N GLU A 77 -23.52 -22.54 -3.75
CA GLU A 77 -24.70 -23.21 -3.20
C GLU A 77 -24.95 -24.54 -3.88
N ASP A 78 -24.80 -24.61 -5.20
CA ASP A 78 -24.94 -25.85 -5.96
C ASP A 78 -23.82 -26.86 -5.65
N GLU A 79 -22.56 -26.40 -5.50
CA GLU A 79 -21.42 -27.25 -5.11
C GLU A 79 -21.57 -27.80 -3.68
N LEU A 80 -21.97 -26.96 -2.73
CA LEU A 80 -22.02 -27.30 -1.31
C LEU A 80 -23.29 -28.05 -0.89
N ARG A 81 -24.38 -27.98 -1.66
CA ARG A 81 -25.64 -28.66 -1.34
C ARG A 81 -25.51 -30.18 -1.18
N PRO A 82 -24.87 -30.94 -2.09
CA PRO A 82 -24.72 -32.38 -1.91
C PRO A 82 -23.84 -32.72 -0.70
N LEU A 83 -22.78 -31.95 -0.43
CA LEU A 83 -21.86 -32.17 0.69
C LEU A 83 -22.52 -31.90 2.05
N ALA A 84 -23.39 -30.89 2.12
CA ALA A 84 -24.16 -30.59 3.34
C ALA A 84 -25.12 -31.71 3.73
N ASN A 85 -25.67 -32.42 2.74
CA ASN A 85 -26.63 -33.52 2.93
C ASN A 85 -25.96 -34.89 3.05
N GLY A 86 -24.62 -34.95 2.89
CA GLY A 86 -23.84 -36.18 3.00
C GLY A 86 -23.75 -36.71 4.44
N ARG A 87 -23.40 -37.99 4.57
CA ARG A 87 -23.22 -38.64 5.89
C ARG A 87 -21.87 -38.30 6.55
N ASP A 88 -20.87 -37.89 5.76
CA ASP A 88 -19.54 -37.53 6.26
C ASP A 88 -19.60 -36.26 7.14
N PHE A 89 -19.16 -36.39 8.39
CA PHE A 89 -19.10 -35.29 9.34
C PHE A 89 -18.04 -34.25 8.95
N ALA A 90 -16.87 -34.70 8.46
CA ALA A 90 -15.78 -33.81 8.08
C ALA A 90 -16.16 -32.95 6.87
N ALA A 91 -16.78 -33.55 5.84
CA ALA A 91 -17.31 -32.82 4.69
C ALA A 91 -18.39 -31.78 5.08
N ARG A 92 -19.26 -32.11 6.04
CA ARG A 92 -20.29 -31.18 6.54
C ARG A 92 -19.69 -30.00 7.32
N ASP A 93 -18.67 -30.24 8.14
CA ASP A 93 -17.99 -29.18 8.88
C ASP A 93 -17.23 -28.22 7.94
N ILE A 94 -16.52 -28.76 6.96
CA ILE A 94 -15.89 -27.97 5.89
C ILE A 94 -16.93 -27.15 5.12
N THR A 95 -18.06 -27.77 4.76
CA THR A 95 -19.17 -27.09 4.08
C THR A 95 -19.73 -25.94 4.91
N ARG A 96 -19.88 -26.13 6.22
CA ARG A 96 -20.34 -25.07 7.14
C ARG A 96 -19.35 -23.92 7.18
N SER A 97 -18.05 -24.21 7.30
CA SER A 97 -16.99 -23.21 7.28
C SER A 97 -17.00 -22.40 5.98
N ARG A 98 -17.06 -23.06 4.81
CA ARG A 98 -17.14 -22.40 3.49
C ARG A 98 -18.39 -21.51 3.37
N ARG A 99 -19.55 -21.96 3.85
CA ARG A 99 -20.78 -21.15 3.87
C ARG A 99 -20.68 -19.92 4.76
N ILE A 100 -19.99 -20.01 5.89
CA ILE A 100 -19.74 -18.84 6.77
C ILE A 100 -18.84 -17.84 6.05
N SER A 101 -17.71 -18.30 5.49
CA SER A 101 -16.80 -17.45 4.72
C SER A 101 -17.51 -16.78 3.53
N LEU A 102 -18.32 -17.53 2.78
CA LEU A 102 -19.12 -16.99 1.67
C LEU A 102 -20.08 -15.90 2.16
N LYS A 103 -20.82 -16.15 3.26
CA LYS A 103 -21.75 -15.15 3.83
C LYS A 103 -21.03 -13.90 4.29
N THR A 104 -19.83 -14.02 4.85
CA THR A 104 -19.03 -12.85 5.26
C THR A 104 -18.56 -12.08 4.04
N TRP A 105 -18.03 -12.76 3.03
CA TRP A 105 -17.60 -12.15 1.78
C TRP A 105 -18.75 -11.45 1.03
N LEU A 106 -19.94 -12.06 0.96
CA LEU A 106 -21.13 -11.46 0.34
C LEU A 106 -21.57 -10.15 1.03
N LYS A 107 -21.31 -10.01 2.34
CA LYS A 107 -21.59 -8.79 3.12
C LYS A 107 -20.50 -7.74 3.02
N SER A 108 -19.36 -8.06 2.43
CA SER A 108 -18.27 -7.11 2.24
C SER A 108 -18.71 -5.91 1.39
N LYS A 109 -18.18 -4.74 1.76
CA LYS A 109 -18.28 -3.50 1.00
C LYS A 109 -17.43 -3.54 -0.27
N ASN A 110 -16.26 -4.16 -0.23
CA ASN A 110 -15.28 -4.23 -1.33
C ASN A 110 -14.90 -5.69 -1.64
N PRO A 111 -15.86 -6.54 -2.04
CA PRO A 111 -15.64 -8.00 -2.17
C PRO A 111 -14.57 -8.38 -3.20
N LEU A 112 -14.26 -7.48 -4.14
CA LEU A 112 -13.24 -7.69 -5.18
C LEU A 112 -11.88 -7.06 -4.85
N SER A 113 -11.69 -6.62 -3.61
CA SER A 113 -10.44 -6.03 -3.12
C SER A 113 -9.56 -7.07 -2.43
N TYR A 114 -8.24 -6.82 -2.42
CA TYR A 114 -7.28 -7.57 -1.59
C TYR A 114 -7.23 -7.11 -0.13
N GLU A 115 -8.28 -6.43 0.37
CA GLU A 115 -8.36 -6.05 1.78
C GLU A 115 -8.42 -7.29 2.68
N LYS A 116 -7.80 -7.18 3.87
CA LYS A 116 -7.61 -8.30 4.82
C LYS A 116 -8.92 -8.95 5.27
N ASP A 117 -10.02 -8.20 5.21
CA ASP A 117 -11.33 -8.66 5.65
C ASP A 117 -12.17 -9.24 4.49
N ASP A 118 -11.70 -9.16 3.25
CA ASP A 118 -12.52 -9.49 2.06
C ASP A 118 -11.97 -10.70 1.32
N PHE A 119 -10.77 -10.56 0.75
CA PHE A 119 -10.18 -11.59 -0.12
C PHE A 119 -9.96 -12.94 0.56
N PRO A 120 -9.51 -13.01 1.83
CA PRO A 120 -9.36 -14.31 2.45
C PRO A 120 -10.69 -15.04 2.70
N HIS A 121 -11.79 -14.32 2.89
CA HIS A 121 -13.11 -14.94 3.00
C HIS A 121 -13.58 -15.49 1.65
N LEU A 122 -13.24 -14.83 0.54
CA LEU A 122 -13.44 -15.39 -0.80
C LEU A 122 -12.61 -16.66 -0.98
N LEU A 123 -11.30 -16.61 -0.71
CA LEU A 123 -10.43 -17.77 -0.84
C LEU A 123 -10.90 -18.94 0.04
N ALA A 124 -11.24 -18.68 1.29
CA ALA A 124 -11.75 -19.71 2.20
C ALA A 124 -13.11 -20.26 1.77
N ALA A 125 -13.93 -19.48 1.05
CA ALA A 125 -15.17 -19.97 0.46
C ALA A 125 -14.88 -20.86 -0.77
N LEU A 126 -13.92 -20.48 -1.60
CA LEU A 126 -13.59 -21.19 -2.84
C LEU A 126 -12.71 -22.42 -2.64
N ASP A 127 -11.89 -22.46 -1.57
CA ASP A 127 -10.85 -23.48 -1.37
C ASP A 127 -11.42 -24.90 -1.15
N PRO A 128 -11.19 -25.83 -2.10
CA PRO A 128 -11.53 -27.22 -1.97
C PRO A 128 -10.31 -27.95 -1.42
N ALA A 129 -10.20 -28.08 -0.10
CA ALA A 129 -9.19 -28.95 0.48
C ALA A 129 -9.30 -30.36 -0.14
N ARG A 130 -8.30 -30.73 -0.95
CA ARG A 130 -8.18 -32.00 -1.71
C ARG A 130 -9.28 -32.28 -2.74
N SER A 131 -9.16 -31.73 -3.94
CA SER A 131 -9.46 -32.56 -5.11
C SER A 131 -8.15 -33.18 -5.61
N ASP A 132 -8.08 -34.50 -5.70
CA ASP A 132 -7.02 -35.23 -6.40
C ASP A 132 -6.89 -34.81 -7.90
N ASN A 133 -7.76 -33.89 -8.35
CA ASN A 133 -7.81 -33.29 -9.69
C ASN A 133 -7.63 -31.74 -9.69
N GLY A 134 -7.13 -31.12 -8.62
CA GLY A 134 -6.65 -29.73 -8.62
C GLY A 134 -7.64 -28.67 -9.13
N LEU A 135 -8.55 -28.21 -8.27
CA LEU A 135 -9.21 -26.90 -8.42
C LEU A 135 -8.60 -25.91 -7.43
N ALA A 136 -7.33 -25.57 -7.68
CA ALA A 136 -6.71 -24.37 -7.13
C ALA A 136 -7.48 -23.13 -7.62
N PHE A 137 -7.43 -22.03 -6.87
CA PHE A 137 -7.76 -20.70 -7.39
C PHE A 137 -6.92 -20.46 -8.67
N LYS A 138 -7.51 -20.67 -9.86
CA LYS A 138 -6.76 -20.61 -11.12
C LYS A 138 -6.76 -19.18 -11.60
N PHE A 139 -5.58 -18.59 -11.71
CA PHE A 139 -5.41 -17.36 -12.47
C PHE A 139 -5.55 -17.69 -13.96
N SER A 140 -6.35 -16.91 -14.69
CA SER A 140 -6.53 -17.13 -16.14
C SER A 140 -5.20 -17.01 -16.89
N LEU A 141 -4.96 -17.94 -17.82
CA LEU A 141 -3.82 -17.93 -18.75
C LEU A 141 -4.00 -16.94 -19.91
N ASP A 142 -5.16 -16.28 -20.02
CA ASP A 142 -5.39 -15.21 -21.00
C ASP A 142 -4.65 -13.92 -20.63
N ALA A 143 -4.06 -13.85 -19.42
CA ALA A 143 -3.09 -12.84 -19.06
C ALA A 143 -1.75 -13.15 -19.76
N PRO A 144 -1.05 -12.16 -20.34
CA PRO A 144 0.30 -12.35 -20.85
C PRO A 144 1.17 -13.08 -19.81
N PRO A 145 1.93 -14.11 -20.19
CA PRO A 145 2.74 -14.85 -19.23
C PRO A 145 3.74 -13.90 -18.56
N GLY A 146 3.63 -13.73 -17.25
CA GLY A 146 4.57 -12.98 -16.42
C GLY A 146 4.11 -11.61 -15.93
N GLU A 147 3.05 -11.03 -16.50
CA GLU A 147 2.58 -9.69 -16.13
C GLU A 147 1.10 -9.75 -15.74
N GLY A 148 0.74 -9.24 -14.56
CA GLY A 148 -0.65 -9.10 -14.19
C GLY A 148 -1.41 -8.31 -15.24
N CYS A 149 -2.70 -8.58 -15.39
CA CYS A 149 -3.48 -7.92 -16.42
C CYS A 149 -3.71 -6.44 -16.04
N PRO A 150 -3.28 -5.45 -16.86
CA PRO A 150 -3.48 -4.05 -16.51
C PRO A 150 -4.98 -3.72 -16.46
N ILE A 151 -5.37 -2.74 -15.63
CA ILE A 151 -6.76 -2.27 -15.55
C ILE A 151 -7.28 -1.88 -16.94
N SER A 152 -6.43 -1.23 -17.75
CA SER A 152 -6.76 -0.82 -19.11
C SER A 152 -7.18 -1.98 -20.01
N TYR A 153 -6.70 -3.20 -19.76
CA TYR A 153 -7.17 -4.38 -20.50
C TYR A 153 -8.60 -4.74 -20.11
N PHE A 154 -8.90 -4.85 -18.81
CA PHE A 154 -10.24 -5.12 -18.31
C PHE A 154 -11.23 -4.06 -18.78
N VAL A 155 -10.86 -2.79 -18.65
CA VAL A 155 -11.66 -1.65 -19.09
C VAL A 155 -11.80 -1.60 -20.61
N GLY A 156 -10.74 -1.90 -21.35
CA GLY A 156 -10.79 -2.09 -22.79
C GLY A 156 -11.82 -3.15 -23.18
N LYS A 157 -11.83 -4.30 -22.50
CA LYS A 157 -12.84 -5.34 -22.72
C LYS A 157 -14.26 -4.87 -22.39
N ILE A 158 -14.47 -4.07 -21.35
CA ILE A 158 -15.80 -3.50 -21.06
C ILE A 158 -16.27 -2.63 -22.21
N VAL A 159 -15.46 -1.64 -22.60
CA VAL A 159 -15.83 -0.65 -23.63
C VAL A 159 -15.99 -1.31 -25.01
N ASP A 160 -15.03 -2.14 -25.41
CA ASP A 160 -14.99 -2.75 -26.74
C ASP A 160 -16.07 -3.84 -26.94
N ARG A 161 -16.61 -4.39 -25.84
CA ARG A 161 -17.57 -5.50 -25.86
C ARG A 161 -18.93 -5.18 -25.26
N ALA A 162 -19.17 -3.98 -24.73
CA ALA A 162 -20.49 -3.58 -24.21
C ALA A 162 -21.61 -3.87 -25.21
N THR A 163 -21.35 -3.60 -26.50
CA THR A 163 -22.28 -3.80 -27.62
C THR A 163 -22.14 -5.17 -28.32
N LYS A 164 -21.19 -6.02 -27.91
CA LYS A 164 -20.90 -7.33 -28.54
C LYS A 164 -21.44 -8.49 -27.69
N ARG A 165 -21.30 -9.73 -28.20
CA ARG A 165 -21.79 -10.96 -27.54
C ARG A 165 -21.15 -11.18 -26.16
N ARG A 166 -21.83 -12.02 -25.36
CA ARG A 166 -21.46 -12.52 -24.01
C ARG A 166 -20.03 -13.08 -23.96
N GLU A 167 -19.08 -12.20 -23.67
CA GLU A 167 -17.66 -12.50 -23.46
C GLU A 167 -17.21 -11.84 -22.14
N PRO A 168 -16.12 -12.31 -21.51
CA PRO A 168 -15.62 -11.69 -20.29
C PRO A 168 -15.36 -10.19 -20.51
N PRO A 169 -15.66 -9.33 -19.54
CA PRO A 169 -16.05 -9.65 -18.17
C PRO A 169 -17.55 -9.89 -17.92
N PHE A 170 -18.39 -9.92 -18.96
CA PHE A 170 -19.84 -10.01 -18.78
C PHE A 170 -20.29 -11.39 -18.33
N ILE A 171 -20.95 -11.43 -17.16
CA ILE A 171 -21.49 -12.65 -16.57
C ILE A 171 -22.79 -13.01 -17.29
N GLN A 172 -22.96 -14.31 -17.55
CA GLN A 172 -24.17 -14.79 -18.19
C GLN A 172 -25.39 -14.47 -17.30
N ASP A 173 -26.39 -13.83 -17.91
CA ASP A 173 -27.64 -13.41 -17.27
C ASP A 173 -27.46 -12.34 -16.16
N GLY A 174 -26.28 -11.69 -16.13
CA GLY A 174 -26.00 -10.51 -15.30
C GLY A 174 -26.53 -9.22 -15.93
N MET A 175 -26.81 -8.23 -15.08
CA MET A 175 -27.38 -6.94 -15.48
C MET A 175 -26.32 -5.93 -15.94
N PHE A 176 -25.05 -6.14 -15.60
CA PHE A 176 -23.98 -5.18 -15.85
C PHE A 176 -23.83 -4.80 -17.32
N GLN A 177 -23.94 -5.76 -18.25
CA GLN A 177 -23.83 -5.48 -19.68
C GLN A 177 -24.89 -4.46 -20.14
N HIS A 178 -26.12 -4.63 -19.67
CA HIS A 178 -27.24 -3.74 -20.00
C HIS A 178 -27.02 -2.35 -19.41
N VAL A 179 -26.61 -2.27 -18.13
CA VAL A 179 -26.38 -1.01 -17.42
C VAL A 179 -25.21 -0.23 -18.00
N VAL A 180 -24.07 -0.88 -18.29
CA VAL A 180 -22.91 -0.18 -18.86
C VAL A 180 -23.16 0.28 -20.30
N THR A 181 -23.94 -0.48 -21.08
CA THR A 181 -24.32 -0.07 -22.43
C THR A 181 -25.23 1.15 -22.39
N ALA A 182 -26.25 1.13 -21.52
CA ALA A 182 -27.14 2.27 -21.31
C ALA A 182 -26.38 3.51 -20.80
N ALA A 183 -25.43 3.32 -19.86
CA ALA A 183 -24.54 4.37 -19.39
C ALA A 183 -23.76 5.02 -20.53
N MET A 184 -23.09 4.21 -21.35
CA MET A 184 -22.33 4.71 -22.50
C MET A 184 -23.22 5.43 -23.52
N GLU A 185 -24.42 4.91 -23.81
CA GLU A 185 -25.38 5.56 -24.72
C GLU A 185 -25.85 6.92 -24.20
N VAL A 186 -26.24 7.01 -22.92
CA VAL A 186 -26.70 8.25 -22.30
C VAL A 186 -25.58 9.29 -22.29
N LEU A 187 -24.37 8.87 -21.91
CA LEU A 187 -23.20 9.75 -21.87
C LEU A 187 -22.80 10.22 -23.28
N CYS A 188 -22.79 9.34 -24.29
CA CYS A 188 -22.56 9.72 -25.69
C CYS A 188 -23.57 10.76 -26.18
N ASN A 189 -24.85 10.59 -25.84
CA ASN A 189 -25.90 11.55 -26.23
C ASN A 189 -25.72 12.92 -25.56
N MET A 190 -25.15 12.95 -24.35
CA MET A 190 -24.86 14.19 -23.64
C MET A 190 -23.60 14.88 -24.18
N THR A 191 -22.54 14.12 -24.48
CA THR A 191 -21.30 14.68 -25.05
C THR A 191 -21.51 15.18 -26.47
N SER A 192 -22.25 14.44 -27.30
CA SER A 192 -22.55 14.80 -28.70
C SER A 192 -23.42 16.07 -28.80
N ARG A 193 -24.25 16.35 -27.80
CA ARG A 193 -25.04 17.59 -27.74
C ARG A 193 -24.20 18.82 -27.37
N GLN A 194 -23.02 18.63 -26.78
CA GLN A 194 -22.15 19.71 -26.32
C GLN A 194 -20.99 19.98 -27.28
N HIS A 195 -20.48 18.99 -28.02
CA HIS A 195 -19.39 19.19 -29.00
C HIS A 195 -19.43 18.18 -30.17
N TYR A 196 -19.03 18.61 -31.37
CA TYR A 196 -18.72 17.78 -32.55
C TYR A 196 -17.42 16.99 -32.33
N LEU A 197 -17.36 16.11 -31.32
CA LEU A 197 -16.19 15.28 -31.07
C LEU A 197 -16.32 13.91 -31.74
N ASP A 198 -15.19 13.43 -32.24
CA ASP A 198 -15.04 12.14 -32.92
C ASP A 198 -15.22 10.96 -31.93
N PHE A 199 -15.78 9.85 -32.40
CA PHE A 199 -16.16 8.67 -31.61
C PHE A 199 -14.98 8.07 -30.81
N ASP A 200 -13.76 8.18 -31.35
CA ASP A 200 -12.54 7.71 -30.70
C ASP A 200 -12.13 8.52 -29.46
N THR A 201 -12.49 9.81 -29.42
CA THR A 201 -12.19 10.69 -28.28
C THR A 201 -13.05 10.32 -27.07
N ASP A 202 -14.31 9.96 -27.28
CA ASP A 202 -15.25 9.59 -26.22
C ASP A 202 -14.95 8.19 -25.64
N ASN A 203 -14.49 7.25 -26.48
CA ASN A 203 -14.02 5.95 -26.00
C ASN A 203 -12.84 6.06 -25.01
N ASN A 204 -11.88 6.94 -25.27
CA ASN A 204 -10.74 7.16 -24.36
C ASN A 204 -11.17 7.81 -23.04
N LYS A 205 -12.16 8.72 -23.08
CA LYS A 205 -12.75 9.30 -21.86
C LYS A 205 -13.45 8.23 -21.02
N PHE A 206 -14.24 7.35 -21.64
CA PHE A 206 -14.88 6.23 -20.93
C PHE A 206 -13.84 5.29 -20.33
N LYS A 207 -12.82 4.90 -21.10
CA LYS A 207 -11.74 4.05 -20.61
C LYS A 207 -11.01 4.68 -19.42
N THR A 208 -10.76 5.99 -19.47
CA THR A 208 -10.12 6.72 -18.37
C THR A 208 -11.00 6.77 -17.13
N SER A 209 -12.28 7.14 -17.29
CA SER A 209 -13.23 7.25 -16.18
C SER A 209 -13.49 5.89 -15.50
N ILE A 210 -13.78 4.84 -16.28
CA ILE A 210 -13.95 3.48 -15.73
C ILE A 210 -12.67 3.04 -15.01
N SER A 211 -11.48 3.33 -15.52
CA SER A 211 -10.22 3.00 -14.84
C SER A 211 -10.06 3.71 -13.49
N ARG A 212 -10.44 5.00 -13.40
CA ARG A 212 -10.47 5.75 -12.13
C ARG A 212 -11.43 5.09 -11.15
N VAL A 213 -12.63 4.77 -11.59
CA VAL A 213 -13.67 4.16 -10.75
C VAL A 213 -13.28 2.76 -10.28
N VAL A 214 -12.74 1.90 -11.16
CA VAL A 214 -12.18 0.58 -10.82
C VAL A 214 -11.11 0.70 -9.73
N THR A 215 -10.26 1.73 -9.81
CA THR A 215 -9.23 2.01 -8.80
C THR A 215 -9.84 2.52 -7.50
N LYS A 216 -10.79 3.47 -7.57
CA LYS A 216 -11.52 4.03 -6.42
C LYS A 216 -12.27 2.96 -5.64
N MET A 217 -12.92 2.03 -6.34
CA MET A 217 -13.66 0.90 -5.77
C MET A 217 -12.77 -0.28 -5.35
N LYS A 218 -11.45 -0.17 -5.54
CA LYS A 218 -10.46 -1.21 -5.21
C LYS A 218 -10.79 -2.58 -5.83
N ILE A 219 -11.25 -2.61 -7.09
CA ILE A 219 -11.45 -3.86 -7.81
C ILE A 219 -10.08 -4.38 -8.26
N ASN A 220 -9.59 -5.40 -7.56
CA ASN A 220 -8.26 -5.98 -7.71
C ASN A 220 -8.28 -7.32 -8.45
N HIS A 221 -9.42 -8.03 -8.46
CA HIS A 221 -9.58 -9.29 -9.16
C HIS A 221 -11.01 -9.44 -9.65
N VAL A 222 -11.21 -10.15 -10.76
CA VAL A 222 -12.53 -10.36 -11.38
C VAL A 222 -12.66 -11.80 -11.86
N PRO A 223 -13.87 -12.41 -11.80
CA PRO A 223 -14.05 -13.73 -12.37
C PRO A 223 -13.85 -13.68 -13.89
N TRP A 224 -13.32 -14.76 -14.46
CA TRP A 224 -12.96 -14.84 -15.86
C TRP A 224 -13.42 -16.15 -16.50
N SER A 225 -13.21 -16.28 -17.81
CA SER A 225 -13.45 -17.52 -18.52
C SER A 225 -12.29 -18.51 -18.37
N ILE A 226 -12.61 -19.79 -18.53
CA ILE A 226 -11.61 -20.86 -18.60
C ILE A 226 -10.85 -20.73 -19.93
N SER A 227 -9.58 -20.36 -19.86
CA SER A 227 -8.64 -20.47 -20.99
C SER A 227 -8.51 -21.94 -21.39
N ASN A 228 -8.43 -22.23 -22.69
CA ASN A 228 -8.21 -23.61 -23.15
C ASN A 228 -6.83 -24.08 -22.63
N PRO A 229 -6.74 -25.10 -21.75
CA PRO A 229 -5.47 -25.47 -21.12
C PRO A 229 -4.44 -26.03 -22.11
N ASN A 230 -4.86 -26.36 -23.33
CA ASN A 230 -3.96 -26.76 -24.41
C ASN A 230 -4.11 -25.78 -25.59
N PRO A 231 -3.11 -24.93 -25.88
CA PRO A 231 -3.14 -23.99 -27.01
C PRO A 231 -3.19 -24.69 -28.38
N HIS A 232 -2.94 -26.00 -28.42
CA HIS A 232 -3.02 -26.83 -29.63
C HIS A 232 -4.28 -27.69 -29.71
N ALA A 233 -5.16 -27.65 -28.70
CA ALA A 233 -6.42 -28.40 -28.77
C ALA A 233 -7.39 -27.71 -29.74
N PRO A 234 -7.97 -28.44 -30.71
CA PRO A 234 -8.96 -27.88 -31.62
C PRO A 234 -10.24 -27.51 -30.84
N GLY A 235 -10.64 -26.23 -30.92
CA GLY A 235 -11.87 -25.73 -30.31
C GLY A 235 -11.80 -24.24 -29.97
N ARG A 236 -12.94 -23.55 -30.03
CA ARG A 236 -13.05 -22.16 -29.59
C ARG A 236 -12.89 -22.10 -28.06
N PRO A 237 -12.04 -21.21 -27.51
CA PRO A 237 -11.95 -21.00 -26.06
C PRO A 237 -13.33 -20.71 -25.45
N SER A 238 -13.57 -21.20 -24.23
CA SER A 238 -14.81 -20.88 -23.52
C SER A 238 -14.85 -19.38 -23.28
N THR A 239 -15.96 -18.73 -23.64
CA THR A 239 -16.19 -17.31 -23.33
C THR A 239 -17.07 -17.12 -22.10
N ARG A 240 -17.45 -18.22 -21.44
CA ARG A 240 -18.32 -18.17 -20.26
C ARG A 240 -17.48 -17.88 -19.03
N VAL A 241 -17.83 -16.80 -18.33
CA VAL A 241 -17.26 -16.46 -17.01
C VAL A 241 -17.68 -17.51 -15.98
N VAL A 242 -16.73 -17.97 -15.17
CA VAL A 242 -16.94 -18.97 -14.11
C VAL A 242 -16.38 -18.49 -12.77
N HIS A 243 -16.91 -19.02 -11.67
CA HIS A 243 -16.51 -18.62 -10.31
C HIS A 243 -15.14 -19.21 -9.86
N THR A 244 -14.57 -20.15 -10.61
CA THR A 244 -13.32 -20.85 -10.25
C THR A 244 -12.07 -20.26 -10.91
N VAL A 245 -12.23 -19.36 -11.88
CA VAL A 245 -11.13 -18.73 -12.60
C VAL A 245 -11.19 -17.23 -12.37
N TRP A 246 -10.09 -16.65 -11.92
CA TRP A 246 -10.00 -15.25 -11.56
C TRP A 246 -8.87 -14.56 -12.33
N LEU A 247 -9.13 -13.37 -12.84
CA LEU A 247 -8.13 -12.52 -13.48
C LEU A 247 -7.65 -11.49 -12.45
N PRO A 248 -6.35 -11.48 -12.09
CA PRO A 248 -5.81 -10.46 -11.22
C PRO A 248 -5.61 -9.17 -12.03
N LEU A 249 -6.11 -8.06 -11.52
CA LEU A 249 -5.99 -6.75 -12.14
C LEU A 249 -4.85 -5.97 -11.50
N GLY A 250 -3.85 -5.62 -12.29
CA GLY A 250 -2.80 -4.67 -11.93
C GLY A 250 -1.47 -5.26 -11.43
N ALA A 251 -1.27 -6.58 -11.37
CA ALA A 251 -0.05 -7.16 -10.78
C ALA A 251 1.24 -6.82 -11.53
N ALA A 252 2.32 -6.56 -10.79
CA ALA A 252 3.70 -6.57 -11.29
C ALA A 252 4.28 -7.99 -11.14
N GLU A 253 5.34 -8.29 -11.89
CA GLU A 253 5.93 -9.63 -12.08
C GLU A 253 5.91 -10.55 -10.84
N PRO A 254 5.66 -11.87 -11.01
CA PRO A 254 5.81 -12.82 -9.93
C PRO A 254 7.30 -13.01 -9.59
N SER A 255 7.79 -12.32 -8.56
CA SER A 255 9.03 -12.71 -7.90
C SER A 255 8.81 -14.06 -7.20
N ARG A 256 9.62 -15.05 -7.56
CA ARG A 256 9.66 -16.35 -6.88
C ARG A 256 10.17 -16.14 -5.45
N LEU A 257 9.40 -16.56 -4.45
CA LEU A 257 9.83 -16.57 -3.06
C LEU A 257 9.50 -17.94 -2.46
N ASP A 258 10.51 -18.48 -1.79
CA ASP A 258 10.55 -19.82 -1.20
C ASP A 258 9.42 -20.04 -0.18
N GLN A 259 8.69 -21.13 -0.39
CA GLN A 259 7.69 -21.63 0.55
C GLN A 259 8.40 -22.40 1.67
N THR A 260 8.55 -21.79 2.85
CA THR A 260 8.79 -22.56 4.08
C THR A 260 7.46 -22.99 4.67
N THR A 261 7.16 -24.28 4.54
CA THR A 261 6.00 -24.96 5.14
C THR A 261 6.20 -25.13 6.64
N LEU A 262 5.25 -24.66 7.45
CA LEU A 262 5.16 -24.96 8.88
C LEU A 262 4.09 -26.03 9.10
N VAL A 263 4.45 -27.10 9.79
CA VAL A 263 3.55 -28.21 10.14
C VAL A 263 2.71 -27.81 11.36
N LEU A 264 1.40 -27.54 11.16
CA LEU A 264 0.40 -27.33 12.21
C LEU A 264 -0.91 -28.07 11.87
N THR A 265 -1.76 -28.31 12.88
CA THR A 265 -2.99 -29.14 12.82
C THR A 265 -4.11 -28.62 11.90
N ALA A 266 -4.73 -29.55 11.15
CA ALA A 266 -5.50 -29.37 9.89
C ALA A 266 -6.53 -28.21 9.75
N PRO A 267 -7.40 -27.86 10.73
CA PRO A 267 -8.36 -26.77 10.55
C PRO A 267 -7.78 -25.37 10.82
N GLN A 268 -6.73 -25.27 11.65
CA GLN A 268 -6.04 -23.99 11.91
C GLN A 268 -4.98 -23.70 10.83
N THR A 269 -4.39 -24.74 10.23
CA THR A 269 -3.48 -24.63 9.08
C THR A 269 -4.17 -24.00 7.88
N ARG A 270 -5.42 -24.38 7.57
CA ARG A 270 -6.12 -23.88 6.38
C ARG A 270 -6.35 -22.37 6.41
N ASN A 271 -6.87 -21.83 7.51
CA ASN A 271 -7.07 -20.39 7.62
C ASN A 271 -5.73 -19.64 7.58
N ALA A 272 -4.68 -20.20 8.19
CA ALA A 272 -3.34 -19.63 8.13
C ALA A 272 -2.75 -19.66 6.71
N GLU A 273 -2.91 -20.77 5.97
CA GLU A 273 -2.47 -20.93 4.58
C GLU A 273 -3.24 -20.01 3.62
N VAL A 274 -4.54 -19.84 3.84
CA VAL A 274 -5.38 -18.88 3.09
C VAL A 274 -4.96 -17.45 3.37
N MET A 275 -4.70 -17.09 4.64
CA MET A 275 -4.15 -15.77 4.99
C MET A 275 -2.80 -15.54 4.31
N LEU A 276 -1.89 -16.51 4.40
CA LEU A 276 -0.56 -16.42 3.79
C LEU A 276 -0.64 -16.29 2.27
N SER A 277 -1.52 -17.06 1.62
CA SER A 277 -1.74 -17.01 0.17
C SER A 277 -2.34 -15.66 -0.24
N SER A 278 -3.32 -15.17 0.52
CA SER A 278 -3.91 -13.84 0.33
C SER A 278 -2.84 -12.75 0.43
N ASP A 279 -2.04 -12.76 1.50
CA ASP A 279 -0.98 -11.78 1.72
C ASP A 279 0.08 -11.84 0.62
N GLN A 280 0.43 -13.03 0.11
CA GLN A 280 1.36 -13.18 -1.00
C GLN A 280 0.82 -12.64 -2.33
N ILE A 281 -0.45 -12.88 -2.63
CA ILE A 281 -1.11 -12.36 -3.84
C ILE A 281 -1.21 -10.83 -3.73
N ALA A 282 -1.69 -10.32 -2.59
CA ALA A 282 -1.77 -8.90 -2.31
C ALA A 282 -0.39 -8.25 -2.41
N LEU A 283 0.68 -8.88 -1.92
CA LEU A 283 2.03 -8.34 -1.96
C LEU A 283 2.53 -8.08 -3.38
N LYS A 284 2.08 -8.86 -4.38
CA LYS A 284 2.47 -8.70 -5.80
C LYS A 284 1.66 -7.66 -6.57
N ASP A 285 0.51 -7.21 -6.04
CA ASP A 285 -0.31 -6.18 -6.68
C ASP A 285 0.19 -4.78 -6.24
N PRO A 286 0.71 -3.94 -7.16
CA PRO A 286 1.04 -2.53 -6.96
C PRO A 286 -0.04 -1.71 -6.24
N ARG A 287 -1.31 -2.04 -6.41
CA ARG A 287 -2.45 -1.29 -5.87
C ARG A 287 -2.98 -1.84 -4.57
N ALA A 288 -2.67 -3.09 -4.23
CA ALA A 288 -3.15 -3.69 -2.99
C ALA A 288 -2.65 -2.90 -1.78
N SER A 289 -3.45 -2.91 -0.72
CA SER A 289 -3.02 -2.39 0.57
C SER A 289 -1.78 -3.15 1.05
N TRP A 290 -0.91 -2.44 1.76
CA TRP A 290 0.30 -3.01 2.35
C TRP A 290 0.61 -2.29 3.65
N SER A 291 1.41 -2.91 4.51
CA SER A 291 1.74 -2.35 5.83
C SER A 291 3.23 -2.05 5.93
N ALA A 292 3.54 -0.78 6.18
CA ALA A 292 4.89 -0.29 6.39
C ALA A 292 5.54 -0.91 7.62
N CYS A 293 4.77 -1.07 8.70
CA CYS A 293 5.28 -1.63 9.95
C CYS A 293 5.44 -3.15 9.88
N HIS A 294 4.65 -3.83 9.06
CA HIS A 294 4.75 -5.28 8.87
C HIS A 294 5.94 -5.63 7.98
N HIS A 295 6.19 -4.86 6.92
CA HIS A 295 7.35 -5.04 6.05
C HIS A 295 8.58 -4.30 6.63
N ARG A 296 9.39 -5.02 7.42
CA ARG A 296 10.71 -4.51 7.87
C ARG A 296 11.53 -4.00 6.68
N ILE A 297 12.46 -3.07 6.93
CA ILE A 297 13.31 -2.44 5.90
C ILE A 297 14.09 -3.50 5.08
N THR A 298 14.48 -4.63 5.68
CA THR A 298 15.09 -5.76 4.94
C THR A 298 14.22 -6.29 3.80
N ASN A 299 12.90 -6.25 3.96
CA ASN A 299 11.92 -6.74 2.98
C ASN A 299 11.35 -5.62 2.11
N TYR A 300 11.91 -4.41 2.15
CA TYR A 300 11.38 -3.26 1.42
C TYR A 300 11.40 -3.48 -0.10
N HIS A 301 12.33 -4.29 -0.61
CA HIS A 301 12.38 -4.69 -2.02
C HIS A 301 11.07 -5.31 -2.52
N LYS A 302 10.31 -5.98 -1.64
CA LYS A 302 9.02 -6.61 -1.98
C LYS A 302 7.87 -5.61 -2.17
N VAL A 303 8.04 -4.36 -1.73
CA VAL A 303 7.00 -3.31 -1.80
C VAL A 303 7.42 -2.11 -2.65
N LEU A 304 8.58 -2.16 -3.31
CA LEU A 304 9.04 -1.09 -4.21
C LEU A 304 8.08 -0.80 -5.37
N HIS A 305 7.33 -1.81 -5.81
CA HIS A 305 6.37 -1.70 -6.89
C HIS A 305 5.01 -1.13 -6.42
N LYS A 306 4.80 -0.91 -5.11
CA LYS A 306 3.55 -0.41 -4.57
C LYS A 306 3.30 1.05 -4.97
N ARG A 307 2.07 1.34 -5.39
CA ARG A 307 1.59 2.67 -5.78
C ARG A 307 0.70 3.30 -4.71
N SER A 308 0.07 2.47 -3.89
CA SER A 308 -0.76 2.92 -2.76
C SER A 308 0.11 3.29 -1.57
N LEU A 309 -0.34 4.26 -0.78
CA LEU A 309 0.22 4.53 0.54
C LEU A 309 -0.02 3.33 1.47
N PRO A 310 0.88 3.05 2.43
CA PRO A 310 0.71 1.95 3.36
C PRO A 310 -0.46 2.20 4.31
N SER A 311 -0.98 1.14 4.92
CA SER A 311 -2.15 1.16 5.82
C SER A 311 -1.98 2.06 7.05
N GLU A 312 -0.74 2.28 7.47
CA GLU A 312 -0.37 3.20 8.55
C GLU A 312 -0.48 4.66 8.15
N TRP A 313 -0.49 4.93 6.84
CA TRP A 313 -0.67 6.27 6.32
C TRP A 313 -2.15 6.66 6.45
N ALA A 314 -2.46 7.34 7.54
CA ALA A 314 -3.80 7.85 7.78
C ALA A 314 -3.72 9.17 8.53
N ILE A 315 -4.50 10.17 8.10
CA ILE A 315 -4.49 11.52 8.70
C ILE A 315 -4.75 11.46 10.22
N LYS A 316 -5.60 10.54 10.68
CA LYS A 316 -5.87 10.31 12.11
C LYS A 316 -4.61 9.99 12.94
N GLN A 317 -3.59 9.36 12.33
CA GLN A 317 -2.34 9.02 12.99
C GLN A 317 -1.46 10.26 13.27
N ALA A 318 -1.69 11.37 12.57
CA ALA A 318 -0.96 12.62 12.78
C ALA A 318 -1.52 13.47 13.94
N SER A 319 -2.64 13.06 14.55
CA SER A 319 -3.29 13.76 15.66
C SER A 319 -3.48 15.26 15.38
N ILE A 320 -3.97 15.60 14.19
CA ILE A 320 -4.27 16.98 13.80
C ILE A 320 -5.49 17.44 14.61
N GLN A 321 -5.36 18.56 15.33
CA GLN A 321 -6.47 19.14 16.06
C GLN A 321 -7.44 19.80 15.07
N HIS A 322 -8.74 19.79 15.33
CA HIS A 322 -9.75 20.39 14.44
C HIS A 322 -9.53 21.87 14.13
N ARG A 323 -8.75 22.58 14.96
CA ARG A 323 -8.41 24.01 14.78
C ARG A 323 -7.20 24.24 13.86
N ASP A 324 -6.42 23.19 13.56
CA ASP A 324 -5.24 23.25 12.69
C ASP A 324 -5.66 23.00 11.24
N THR A 325 -6.33 24.00 10.63
CA THR A 325 -6.89 23.88 9.28
C THR A 325 -5.79 23.75 8.23
N PHE A 326 -4.71 24.51 8.37
CA PHE A 326 -3.57 24.47 7.44
C PHE A 326 -2.81 23.14 7.54
N GLY A 327 -2.54 22.64 8.75
CA GLY A 327 -1.96 21.32 8.92
C GLY A 327 -2.84 20.23 8.30
N LEU A 328 -4.16 20.29 8.48
CA LEU A 328 -5.07 19.34 7.83
C LEU A 328 -4.99 19.40 6.30
N GLU A 329 -5.00 20.60 5.73
CA GLU A 329 -4.88 20.83 4.28
C GLU A 329 -3.59 20.22 3.72
N VAL A 330 -2.44 20.46 4.36
CA VAL A 330 -1.15 19.90 3.95
C VAL A 330 -1.20 18.36 3.92
N TYR A 331 -1.77 17.74 4.95
CA TYR A 331 -1.90 16.28 4.99
C TYR A 331 -2.86 15.75 3.93
N GLN A 332 -4.00 16.41 3.70
CA GLN A 332 -4.95 16.03 2.66
C GLN A 332 -4.33 16.16 1.27
N TRP A 333 -3.55 17.22 1.04
CA TRP A 333 -2.83 17.42 -0.21
C TRP A 333 -1.83 16.29 -0.46
N VAL A 334 -1.03 15.91 0.54
CA VAL A 334 -0.10 14.77 0.39
C VAL A 334 -0.85 13.47 0.14
N GLN A 335 -1.99 13.24 0.81
CA GLN A 335 -2.81 12.04 0.58
C GLN A 335 -3.27 11.93 -0.87
N ALA A 336 -3.69 13.05 -1.46
CA ALA A 336 -4.24 13.12 -2.81
C ALA A 336 -3.16 13.09 -3.89
N ASN A 337 -1.98 13.66 -3.63
CA ASN A 337 -0.95 13.89 -4.64
C ASN A 337 0.26 12.94 -4.53
N CYS A 338 0.33 12.09 -3.50
CA CYS A 338 1.45 11.17 -3.33
C CYS A 338 1.50 10.11 -4.44
N ASN A 339 2.48 10.27 -5.35
CA ASN A 339 2.83 9.31 -6.38
C ASN A 339 4.16 8.60 -6.09
N LEU A 340 4.11 7.36 -5.59
CA LEU A 340 5.31 6.57 -5.25
C LEU A 340 6.06 6.01 -6.48
N THR A 341 5.41 5.96 -7.65
CA THR A 341 5.99 5.36 -8.86
C THR A 341 6.77 6.38 -9.68
N ASN A 342 6.18 7.56 -9.90
CA ASN A 342 6.72 8.55 -10.84
C ASN A 342 7.44 9.69 -10.12
N ASN A 343 7.31 9.82 -8.80
CA ASN A 343 7.99 10.86 -8.03
C ASN A 343 9.02 10.24 -7.05
N PRO A 344 10.32 10.26 -7.38
CA PRO A 344 11.38 9.75 -6.52
C PRO A 344 11.42 10.39 -5.12
N LEU A 345 11.04 11.67 -4.99
CA LEU A 345 10.97 12.36 -3.70
C LEU A 345 9.96 11.69 -2.77
N HIS A 346 8.78 11.36 -3.30
CA HIS A 346 7.71 10.71 -2.52
C HIS A 346 8.13 9.31 -2.06
N ALA A 347 8.77 8.56 -2.95
CA ALA A 347 9.27 7.22 -2.63
C ALA A 347 10.38 7.26 -1.57
N ILE A 348 11.34 8.18 -1.70
CA ILE A 348 12.37 8.43 -0.68
C ILE A 348 11.75 8.87 0.64
N ALA A 349 10.77 9.76 0.62
CA ALA A 349 10.11 10.24 1.83
C ALA A 349 9.46 9.09 2.61
N LEU A 350 8.85 8.13 1.91
CA LEU A 350 8.27 6.94 2.51
C LEU A 350 9.31 5.94 3.01
N PHE A 351 10.44 5.80 2.32
CA PHE A 351 11.56 4.98 2.77
C PHE A 351 12.21 5.57 4.04
N ILE A 352 12.38 6.90 4.10
CA ILE A 352 12.89 7.61 5.28
C ILE A 352 11.94 7.45 6.46
N SER A 353 10.62 7.51 6.23
CA SER A 353 9.66 7.31 7.31
C SER A 353 9.73 5.90 7.90
N HIS A 354 10.04 4.87 7.10
CA HIS A 354 10.36 3.52 7.60
C HIS A 354 11.64 3.47 8.44
N ILE A 355 12.68 4.19 8.03
CA ILE A 355 13.92 4.32 8.82
C ILE A 355 13.59 4.95 10.19
N PHE A 356 12.78 6.02 10.21
CA PHE A 356 12.31 6.64 11.44
C PHE A 356 11.54 5.67 12.33
N ALA A 357 10.64 4.88 11.75
CA ALA A 357 9.90 3.85 12.48
C ALA A 357 10.83 2.84 13.16
N GLY A 358 12.00 2.54 12.57
CA GLY A 358 12.97 1.59 13.13
C GLY A 358 13.95 2.15 14.16
N VAL A 359 14.15 3.47 14.21
CA VAL A 359 15.00 4.13 15.22
C VAL A 359 14.22 4.54 16.47
N ILE A 360 12.88 4.50 16.45
CA ILE A 360 12.03 4.78 17.61
C ILE A 360 12.42 3.88 18.81
N PRO A 361 12.46 4.44 20.04
CA PRO A 361 12.13 5.82 20.43
C PRO A 361 13.29 6.84 20.31
N ARG A 362 14.44 6.43 19.77
CA ARG A 362 15.64 7.25 19.60
C ARG A 362 15.54 8.12 18.35
N VAL A 363 14.63 9.08 18.34
CA VAL A 363 14.39 9.94 17.16
C VAL A 363 14.99 11.33 17.30
N PHE A 364 15.60 11.68 18.43
CA PHE A 364 16.12 13.03 18.66
C PHE A 364 17.63 13.12 18.42
N PRO A 365 18.13 14.30 18.01
CA PRO A 365 19.55 14.57 18.08
C PRO A 365 19.99 14.85 19.54
N PRO A 366 21.31 14.83 19.81
CA PRO A 366 21.86 15.22 21.10
C PRO A 366 21.34 16.54 21.64
N ARG A 367 21.19 16.67 22.96
CA ARG A 367 20.81 17.95 23.57
C ARG A 367 21.91 19.01 23.41
N ALA A 368 23.17 18.61 23.55
CA ALA A 368 24.32 19.47 23.39
C ALA A 368 24.88 19.36 21.97
N LEU A 369 24.26 20.08 21.02
CA LEU A 369 24.76 20.17 19.65
C LEU A 369 25.79 21.30 19.56
N GLY A 370 27.07 20.93 19.60
CA GLY A 370 28.16 21.84 19.27
C GLY A 370 28.33 21.92 17.75
N ALA A 371 28.02 23.06 17.15
CA ALA A 371 28.38 23.28 15.75
C ALA A 371 29.91 23.28 15.63
N PRO A 372 30.52 22.46 14.76
CA PRO A 372 31.96 22.49 14.58
C PRO A 372 32.38 23.85 14.01
N LYS A 373 33.41 24.45 14.60
CA LYS A 373 33.88 25.81 14.27
C LYS A 373 34.56 25.80 12.90
N ASN A 374 34.42 26.89 12.15
CA ASN A 374 35.07 27.11 10.84
C ASN A 374 34.92 25.94 9.85
N SER A 375 33.77 25.26 9.90
CA SER A 375 33.52 24.07 9.09
C SER A 375 32.89 24.43 7.75
N THR A 376 33.31 23.72 6.70
CA THR A 376 32.70 23.81 5.37
C THR A 376 31.29 23.18 5.36
N PRO A 377 30.41 23.53 4.41
CA PRO A 377 29.11 22.87 4.24
C PRO A 377 29.18 21.33 4.23
N THR A 378 30.19 20.76 3.58
CA THR A 378 30.43 19.31 3.54
C THR A 378 30.79 18.75 4.92
N GLN A 379 31.64 19.43 5.68
CA GLN A 379 31.99 19.03 7.05
C GLN A 379 30.78 19.12 7.97
N LEU A 380 29.95 20.15 7.83
CA LEU A 380 28.69 20.29 8.56
C LEU A 380 27.71 19.16 8.22
N ALA A 381 27.53 18.84 6.93
CA ALA A 381 26.66 17.76 6.48
C ALA A 381 27.11 16.40 7.04
N ASN A 382 28.42 16.12 6.97
CA ASN A 382 29.01 14.91 7.53
C ASN A 382 28.85 14.84 9.05
N HIS A 383 29.01 15.97 9.75
CA HIS A 383 28.78 16.03 11.18
C HIS A 383 27.32 15.70 11.54
N VAL A 384 26.34 16.35 10.90
CA VAL A 384 24.91 16.12 11.15
C VAL A 384 24.52 14.66 10.88
N THR A 385 25.00 14.09 9.77
CA THR A 385 24.71 12.70 9.38
C THR A 385 25.18 11.69 10.44
N ASN A 386 26.31 11.97 11.09
CA ASN A 386 26.95 11.06 12.06
C ASN A 386 26.59 11.34 13.53
N LEU A 387 25.68 12.29 13.79
CA LEU A 387 25.19 12.50 15.16
C LEU A 387 24.57 11.19 15.69
N PRO A 388 24.58 10.96 17.02
CA PRO A 388 23.87 9.85 17.61
C PRO A 388 22.36 10.06 17.67
N TRP A 389 21.61 8.97 17.77
CA TRP A 389 20.16 8.98 17.95
C TRP A 389 19.84 8.86 19.46
N GLU A 390 19.15 9.85 20.02
CA GLU A 390 18.80 9.92 21.44
C GLU A 390 17.30 9.76 21.67
N GLU A 391 16.97 9.13 22.80
CA GLU A 391 15.61 9.07 23.34
C GLU A 391 15.38 10.25 24.29
N ARG A 392 14.20 10.88 24.19
CA ARG A 392 13.76 11.92 25.12
C ARG A 392 12.49 11.47 25.84
N ARG A 393 12.67 10.87 27.01
CA ARG A 393 11.58 10.28 27.81
C ARG A 393 10.50 11.29 28.20
N GLU A 394 10.85 12.57 28.29
CA GLU A 394 9.91 13.64 28.59
C GLU A 394 8.96 14.00 27.42
N LYS A 395 9.24 13.55 26.20
CA LYS A 395 8.42 13.85 25.01
C LYS A 395 7.40 12.75 24.75
N LYS A 396 6.11 13.07 24.89
CA LYS A 396 5.00 12.15 24.61
C LYS A 396 4.90 11.81 23.12
N GLY A 397 4.45 10.59 22.81
CA GLY A 397 4.10 10.17 21.45
C GLY A 397 5.25 9.70 20.57
N ALA A 398 6.47 9.59 21.09
CA ALA A 398 7.65 9.09 20.37
C ALA A 398 7.85 7.57 20.47
N ALA A 399 6.83 6.80 20.88
CA ALA A 399 6.95 5.37 21.16
C ALA A 399 6.28 4.46 20.12
N GLN A 400 5.42 5.01 19.26
CA GLN A 400 4.65 4.24 18.27
C GLN A 400 5.14 4.54 16.86
N ALA A 401 5.43 3.48 16.09
CA ALA A 401 5.89 3.57 14.72
C ALA A 401 4.85 4.12 13.71
N PRO A 402 3.56 3.69 13.73
CA PRO A 402 2.60 4.07 12.68
C PRO A 402 2.42 5.59 12.48
N PRO A 403 2.33 6.43 13.54
CA PRO A 403 2.31 7.87 13.38
C PRO A 403 3.48 8.43 12.58
N PHE A 404 4.69 7.90 12.77
CA PHE A 404 5.90 8.43 12.10
C PHE A 404 5.91 8.13 10.61
N ILE A 405 5.29 7.03 10.17
CA ILE A 405 5.12 6.76 8.73
C ILE A 405 4.38 7.92 8.05
N THR A 406 3.26 8.36 8.64
CA THR A 406 2.46 9.48 8.12
C THR A 406 3.19 10.81 8.30
N MET A 407 3.64 11.13 9.52
CA MET A 407 4.17 12.46 9.82
C MET A 407 5.49 12.78 9.11
N VAL A 408 6.42 11.82 9.03
CA VAL A 408 7.73 12.05 8.39
C VAL A 408 7.58 12.14 6.89
N SER A 409 6.80 11.25 6.27
CA SER A 409 6.57 11.30 4.82
C SER A 409 5.87 12.60 4.42
N THR A 410 4.81 13.00 5.14
CA THR A 410 4.14 14.30 4.92
C THR A 410 5.10 15.45 5.10
N PHE A 411 5.92 15.48 6.16
CA PHE A 411 6.85 16.58 6.41
C PHE A 411 7.85 16.77 5.27
N ILE A 412 8.44 15.67 4.76
CA ILE A 412 9.39 15.73 3.64
C ILE A 412 8.69 16.23 2.38
N ILE A 413 7.57 15.59 2.01
CA ILE A 413 6.85 15.91 0.79
C ILE A 413 6.35 17.36 0.83
N ALA A 414 5.76 17.80 1.93
CA ALA A 414 5.24 19.15 2.08
C ALA A 414 6.33 20.24 2.08
N VAL A 415 7.55 19.96 2.54
CA VAL A 415 8.61 20.99 2.52
C VAL A 415 9.34 21.02 1.18
N MET A 416 9.52 19.86 0.54
CA MET A 416 10.36 19.68 -0.64
C MET A 416 9.60 19.74 -1.98
N ASP A 417 8.33 19.33 -2.02
CA ASP A 417 7.53 19.38 -3.24
C ASP A 417 7.00 20.80 -3.46
N GLU A 418 7.45 21.44 -4.53
CA GLU A 418 7.17 22.84 -4.84
C GLU A 418 5.68 23.16 -5.04
N LEU A 419 4.87 22.14 -5.36
CA LEU A 419 3.42 22.29 -5.57
C LEU A 419 2.62 22.14 -4.28
N SER A 420 3.26 21.78 -3.17
CA SER A 420 2.57 21.60 -1.91
C SER A 420 2.20 22.96 -1.27
N PRO A 421 1.07 23.05 -0.54
CA PRO A 421 0.66 24.29 0.12
C PRO A 421 1.75 24.85 1.05
N MET A 422 2.46 23.97 1.74
CA MET A 422 3.58 24.30 2.62
C MET A 422 4.75 24.92 1.85
N ALA A 423 5.18 24.35 0.72
CA ALA A 423 6.28 24.91 -0.07
C ALA A 423 5.91 26.26 -0.69
N ILE A 424 4.67 26.41 -1.17
CA ILE A 424 4.15 27.68 -1.71
C ILE A 424 4.20 28.77 -0.63
N THR A 425 3.60 28.51 0.55
CA THR A 425 3.62 29.46 1.66
C THR A 425 5.03 29.76 2.18
N LEU A 426 5.93 28.76 2.20
CA LEU A 426 7.33 29.00 2.55
C LEU A 426 8.02 29.94 1.56
N ASN A 427 7.76 29.81 0.26
CA ASN A 427 8.29 30.72 -0.76
C ASN A 427 7.73 32.14 -0.58
N GLU A 428 6.42 32.30 -0.34
CA GLU A 428 5.80 33.61 -0.05
C GLU A 428 6.45 34.28 1.18
N ILE A 429 6.78 33.52 2.22
CA ILE A 429 7.50 34.05 3.40
C ILE A 429 8.90 34.56 3.01
N HIS A 430 9.58 33.88 2.09
CA HIS A 430 10.92 34.29 1.65
C HIS A 430 10.90 35.58 0.82
N PHE A 431 9.86 35.78 0.01
CA PHE A 431 9.70 36.98 -0.80
C PHE A 431 9.06 38.15 -0.04
N GLY A 432 8.59 37.90 1.19
CA GLY A 432 7.98 38.93 2.04
C GLY A 432 6.49 39.14 1.79
N ASP A 433 5.87 38.29 0.97
CA ASP A 433 4.48 38.38 0.54
C ASP A 433 3.51 37.65 1.50
N ALA A 434 4.04 36.83 2.42
CA ALA A 434 3.21 36.06 3.33
C ALA A 434 2.58 36.91 4.43
N THR A 435 1.30 36.63 4.67
CA THR A 435 0.52 37.16 5.80
C THR A 435 1.05 36.64 7.14
N ASP A 436 0.77 37.36 8.24
CA ASP A 436 1.17 36.91 9.58
C ASP A 436 0.48 35.60 9.98
N LYS A 437 -0.76 35.38 9.53
CA LYS A 437 -1.46 34.12 9.69
C LYS A 437 -0.69 32.95 9.06
N GLN A 438 -0.22 33.12 7.82
CA GLN A 438 0.57 32.09 7.14
C GLN A 438 1.88 31.78 7.87
N LYS A 439 2.56 32.81 8.41
CA LYS A 439 3.77 32.61 9.23
C LYS A 439 3.46 31.81 10.50
N ASP A 440 2.34 32.11 11.16
CA ASP A 440 1.89 31.39 12.35
C ASP A 440 1.49 29.94 12.03
N ASP A 441 0.76 29.71 10.94
CA ASP A 441 0.36 28.37 10.47
C ASP A 441 1.60 27.48 10.21
N ILE A 442 2.61 28.03 9.53
CA ILE A 442 3.89 27.35 9.27
C ILE A 442 4.62 27.05 10.58
N ARG A 443 4.67 28.01 11.50
CA ARG A 443 5.31 27.83 12.81
C ARG A 443 4.63 26.73 13.61
N LEU A 444 3.30 26.72 13.68
CA LEU A 444 2.52 25.70 14.37
C LEU A 444 2.79 24.31 13.80
N PHE A 445 2.87 24.19 12.47
CA PHE A 445 3.24 22.96 11.80
C PHE A 445 4.65 22.50 12.21
N TYR A 446 5.67 23.37 12.16
CA TYR A 446 7.03 23.02 12.55
C TYR A 446 7.15 22.65 14.03
N ASP A 447 6.51 23.40 14.93
CA ASP A 447 6.55 23.17 16.38
C ASP A 447 5.96 21.80 16.72
N LYS A 448 4.83 21.44 16.07
CA LYS A 448 4.21 20.12 16.21
C LYS A 448 5.17 18.99 15.81
N HIS A 449 5.81 19.08 14.65
CA HIS A 449 6.69 18.02 14.14
C HIS A 449 8.01 17.96 14.93
N THR A 450 8.60 19.11 15.23
CA THR A 450 9.85 19.22 15.99
C THR A 450 9.70 18.67 17.41
N SER A 451 8.52 18.81 18.02
CA SER A 451 8.23 18.21 19.33
C SER A 451 8.36 16.68 19.35
N LYS A 452 8.26 16.03 18.18
CA LYS A 452 8.39 14.59 17.94
C LYS A 452 9.74 14.21 17.30
N GLY A 453 10.70 15.13 17.22
CA GLY A 453 12.01 14.90 16.60
C GLY A 453 12.01 15.01 15.08
N ILE A 454 10.90 15.42 14.47
CA ILE A 454 10.76 15.61 13.02
C ILE A 454 11.07 17.08 12.72
N SER A 455 12.34 17.39 12.46
CA SER A 455 12.82 18.75 12.18
C SER A 455 13.63 18.80 10.88
N LEU A 456 13.83 20.00 10.31
CA LEU A 456 14.60 20.17 9.07
C LEU A 456 16.01 19.57 9.19
N MET A 457 16.69 19.79 10.32
CA MET A 457 18.02 19.21 10.54
C MET A 457 17.97 17.68 10.58
N ASN A 458 17.02 17.12 11.34
CA ASN A 458 17.00 15.69 11.60
C ASN A 458 16.43 14.86 10.43
N VAL A 459 15.58 15.47 9.61
CA VAL A 459 14.89 14.79 8.50
C VAL A 459 15.53 15.13 7.16
N LEU A 460 15.84 16.40 6.88
CA LEU A 460 16.37 16.80 5.58
C LEU A 460 17.90 16.76 5.53
N LEU A 461 18.59 17.30 6.53
CA LEU A 461 20.06 17.30 6.52
C LEU A 461 20.64 15.92 6.83
N ARG A 462 20.12 15.23 7.85
CA ARG A 462 20.63 13.91 8.27
C ARG A 462 20.44 12.81 7.22
N PHE A 463 19.39 12.93 6.39
CA PHE A 463 19.12 12.03 5.26
C PHE A 463 19.59 12.61 3.93
N ARG A 464 20.41 13.66 3.95
CA ARG A 464 21.06 14.24 2.77
C ARG A 464 20.07 14.63 1.66
N LEU A 465 18.91 15.16 2.05
CA LEU A 465 17.93 15.80 1.17
C LEU A 465 18.13 17.32 1.10
N ALA A 466 18.97 17.87 1.96
CA ALA A 466 19.44 19.25 1.90
C ALA A 466 20.89 19.33 2.42
N THR A 467 21.60 20.37 2.00
CA THR A 467 22.98 20.67 2.43
C THR A 467 22.96 21.89 3.35
N PRO A 468 23.62 21.85 4.53
CA PRO A 468 23.66 23.01 5.42
C PRO A 468 24.53 24.12 4.82
N THR A 469 24.04 25.35 4.85
CA THR A 469 24.81 26.53 4.40
C THR A 469 25.42 27.29 5.58
N THR A 470 24.79 27.20 6.75
CA THR A 470 25.23 27.92 7.96
C THR A 470 25.25 27.01 9.19
N THR A 471 25.97 27.43 10.23
CA THR A 471 25.93 26.76 11.55
C THR A 471 24.62 26.99 12.31
N LYS A 472 23.70 27.83 11.81
CA LYS A 472 22.39 28.05 12.43
C LYS A 472 21.49 26.82 12.34
N VAL A 473 21.83 25.85 11.48
CA VAL A 473 21.08 24.59 11.36
C VAL A 473 20.94 23.82 12.68
N PHE A 474 21.85 24.01 13.63
CA PHE A 474 21.83 23.38 14.96
C PHE A 474 20.98 24.14 15.99
N LYS A 475 20.55 25.37 15.70
CA LYS A 475 19.87 26.28 16.66
C LYS A 475 18.46 26.69 16.23
N GLY A 476 17.94 26.14 15.14
CA GLY A 476 16.65 26.53 14.56
C GLY A 476 16.82 26.89 13.09
N ALA A 477 17.07 25.87 12.27
CA ALA A 477 17.30 26.06 10.84
C ALA A 477 16.08 26.66 10.15
N ARG A 478 16.30 27.61 9.23
CA ARG A 478 15.27 28.09 8.32
C ARG A 478 15.46 27.46 6.95
N TRP A 479 14.36 26.97 6.38
CA TRP A 479 14.33 26.39 5.03
C TRP A 479 14.90 27.39 4.01
N LYS A 480 15.67 26.92 3.02
CA LYS A 480 16.35 27.71 1.94
C LYS A 480 17.32 28.83 2.38
N LEU A 481 17.31 29.27 3.64
CA LEU A 481 18.25 30.27 4.19
C LEU A 481 19.47 29.63 4.84
N ASP A 482 19.24 28.64 5.71
CA ASP A 482 20.30 27.96 6.48
C ASP A 482 20.67 26.59 5.87
N MET A 483 19.96 26.19 4.80
CA MET A 483 20.24 24.99 4.03
C MET A 483 19.76 25.14 2.59
N THR A 484 20.36 24.39 1.68
CA THR A 484 19.97 24.33 0.27
C THR A 484 19.35 22.97 -0.03
N PRO A 485 18.14 22.90 -0.61
CA PRO A 485 17.55 21.63 -1.06
C PRO A 485 18.47 20.93 -2.06
N VAL A 486 18.51 19.60 -1.98
CA VAL A 486 19.14 18.79 -3.02
C VAL A 486 18.30 18.86 -4.30
N PRO A 487 18.93 19.05 -5.47
CA PRO A 487 18.20 19.21 -6.73
C PRO A 487 17.48 17.91 -7.15
N PRO A 488 16.39 17.98 -7.92
CA PRO A 488 15.57 16.82 -8.28
C PRO A 488 16.33 15.68 -8.97
N GLU A 489 17.35 16.00 -9.78
CA GLU A 489 18.18 15.00 -10.46
C GLU A 489 18.97 14.16 -9.45
N GLU A 490 19.49 14.79 -8.41
CA GLU A 490 20.24 14.09 -7.36
C GLU A 490 19.29 13.28 -6.45
N ILE A 491 18.07 13.77 -6.18
CA ILE A 491 17.02 12.98 -5.52
C ILE A 491 16.69 11.71 -6.32
N CYS A 492 16.53 11.84 -7.65
CA CYS A 492 16.31 10.72 -8.54
C CYS A 492 17.48 9.71 -8.51
N ALA A 493 18.72 10.21 -8.59
CA ALA A 493 19.92 9.38 -8.49
C ALA A 493 20.02 8.63 -7.15
N LYS A 494 19.73 9.30 -6.02
CA LYS A 494 19.68 8.67 -4.70
C LYS A 494 18.63 7.56 -4.66
N TRP A 495 17.43 7.81 -5.19
CA TRP A 495 16.36 6.80 -5.18
C TRP A 495 16.72 5.58 -6.04
N ASN A 496 17.30 5.81 -7.21
CA ASN A 496 17.76 4.72 -8.07
C ASN A 496 18.86 3.89 -7.39
N ARG A 497 19.80 4.54 -6.67
CA ARG A 497 20.81 3.83 -5.90
C ARG A 497 20.19 3.00 -4.75
N ILE A 498 19.19 3.54 -4.04
CA ILE A 498 18.46 2.82 -2.99
C ILE A 498 17.78 1.58 -3.57
N LYS A 499 17.01 1.74 -4.66
CA LYS A 499 16.35 0.62 -5.36
C LYS A 499 17.35 -0.45 -5.77
N GLN A 500 18.46 -0.03 -6.38
CA GLN A 500 19.54 -0.91 -6.80
C GLN A 500 20.07 -1.74 -5.62
N CYS A 501 20.45 -1.09 -4.51
CA CYS A 501 20.93 -1.80 -3.32
C CYS A 501 19.89 -2.81 -2.82
N LEU A 502 18.62 -2.39 -2.70
CA LEU A 502 17.53 -3.24 -2.21
C LEU A 502 17.26 -4.46 -3.13
N MET A 503 17.45 -4.31 -4.44
CA MET A 503 17.20 -5.38 -5.43
C MET A 503 18.39 -6.32 -5.62
N GLU A 504 19.63 -5.80 -5.64
CA GLU A 504 20.85 -6.60 -5.85
C GLU A 504 21.16 -7.52 -4.67
N ASP A 505 20.80 -7.10 -3.46
CA ASP A 505 20.99 -7.88 -2.25
C ASP A 505 19.77 -7.78 -1.33
N THR A 506 18.87 -8.75 -1.46
CA THR A 506 17.64 -8.83 -0.68
C THR A 506 17.88 -9.02 0.82
N THR A 507 19.09 -9.44 1.22
CA THR A 507 19.42 -9.69 2.63
C THR A 507 20.11 -8.48 3.27
N TYR A 508 21.09 -7.90 2.61
CA TYR A 508 21.98 -6.87 3.17
C TYR A 508 21.86 -5.51 2.49
N GLY A 509 21.24 -5.42 1.32
CA GLY A 509 21.13 -4.20 0.53
C GLY A 509 20.40 -3.05 1.23
N SER A 510 19.51 -3.38 2.17
CA SER A 510 18.89 -2.41 3.09
C SER A 510 19.90 -1.65 3.95
N TYR A 511 20.95 -2.32 4.45
CA TYR A 511 22.02 -1.67 5.21
C TYR A 511 22.78 -0.69 4.32
N ASP A 512 23.21 -1.13 3.14
CA ASP A 512 23.98 -0.30 2.21
C ASP A 512 23.20 0.90 1.69
N ALA A 513 21.90 0.73 1.43
CA ALA A 513 20.99 1.82 1.08
C ALA A 513 20.93 2.87 2.20
N ILE A 514 20.85 2.44 3.46
CA ILE A 514 20.79 3.35 4.62
C ILE A 514 22.13 4.03 4.85
N VAL A 515 23.26 3.34 4.69
CA VAL A 515 24.59 3.98 4.78
C VAL A 515 24.73 5.09 3.76
N GLY A 516 24.31 4.86 2.50
CA GLY A 516 24.35 5.88 1.45
C GLY A 516 23.46 7.09 1.74
N LEU A 517 22.26 6.85 2.29
CA LEU A 517 21.24 7.87 2.52
C LEU A 517 21.42 8.65 3.84
N ALA A 518 21.60 7.93 4.95
CA ALA A 518 21.52 8.45 6.32
C ALA A 518 22.81 8.20 7.14
N GLY A 519 23.85 7.64 6.52
CA GLY A 519 25.14 7.37 7.12
C GLY A 519 25.21 6.09 7.95
N ASP A 520 26.45 5.73 8.29
CA ASP A 520 26.80 4.49 8.98
C ASP A 520 26.22 4.43 10.41
N HIS A 521 26.18 5.55 11.12
CA HIS A 521 25.61 5.57 12.47
C HIS A 521 24.12 5.17 12.50
N THR A 522 23.33 5.65 11.55
CA THR A 522 21.91 5.28 11.41
C THR A 522 21.77 3.80 11.05
N ALA A 523 22.59 3.30 10.12
CA ALA A 523 22.59 1.88 9.74
C ALA A 523 22.93 0.96 10.92
N LYS A 524 23.95 1.31 11.73
CA LYS A 524 24.34 0.57 12.95
C LYS A 524 23.26 0.60 14.03
N THR A 525 22.56 1.73 14.17
CA THR A 525 21.43 1.84 15.10
C THR A 525 20.31 0.87 14.71
N LEU A 526 19.94 0.83 13.42
CA LEU A 526 18.94 -0.10 12.89
C LEU A 526 19.41 -1.56 12.92
N LEU A 527 20.70 -1.82 12.76
CA LEU A 527 21.28 -3.15 12.90
C LEU A 527 21.11 -3.67 14.33
N THR A 528 21.38 -2.83 15.32
CA THR A 528 21.23 -3.15 16.75
C THR A 528 19.77 -3.46 17.11
N SER A 529 18.82 -2.76 16.50
CA SER A 529 17.38 -3.02 16.67
C SER A 529 16.84 -4.13 15.74
N GLN A 530 17.69 -4.83 14.98
CA GLN A 530 17.33 -5.91 14.05
C GLN A 530 16.36 -5.51 12.93
N TRP A 531 16.39 -4.24 12.51
CA TRP A 531 15.63 -3.73 11.38
C TRP A 531 16.34 -3.93 10.03
N VAL A 532 17.67 -4.12 10.06
CA VAL A 532 18.52 -4.44 8.90
C VAL A 532 19.52 -5.54 9.24
N LYS A 533 20.17 -6.12 8.22
CA LYS A 533 21.28 -7.09 8.35
C LYS A 533 22.50 -6.55 7.61
N THR A 534 23.70 -6.94 8.03
CA THR A 534 24.98 -6.53 7.38
C THR A 534 25.83 -7.74 6.98
N ARG A 535 26.67 -7.57 5.95
CA ARG A 535 27.63 -8.58 5.45
C ARG A 535 28.82 -8.67 6.42
N GLY A 536 28.66 -9.38 7.54
CA GLY A 536 29.76 -9.70 8.46
C GLY A 536 29.41 -9.64 9.94
N ARG A 537 30.25 -10.24 10.79
CA ARG A 537 30.21 -10.04 12.25
C ARG A 537 30.75 -8.64 12.56
N VAL A 538 29.90 -7.63 12.49
CA VAL A 538 30.19 -6.37 13.17
C VAL A 538 30.18 -6.70 14.67
N GLN A 539 31.35 -6.66 15.32
CA GLN A 539 31.41 -6.63 16.79
C GLN A 539 30.71 -5.34 17.22
N VAL A 540 29.41 -5.43 17.51
CA VAL A 540 28.70 -4.35 18.19
C VAL A 540 29.30 -4.30 19.59
N ALA A 541 30.22 -3.37 19.82
CA ALA A 541 30.71 -3.07 21.15
C ALA A 541 29.48 -2.77 22.02
N ARG A 542 29.16 -3.67 22.95
CA ARG A 542 28.14 -3.41 23.96
C ARG A 542 28.70 -2.35 24.88
N ASP A 543 28.35 -1.09 24.64
CA ASP A 543 28.67 0.00 25.55
C ASP A 543 27.95 -0.22 26.90
N GLY A 544 28.74 -0.71 27.87
CA GLY A 544 28.70 -0.45 29.30
C GLY A 544 27.36 -0.30 30.02
N GLN A 545 26.84 -1.40 30.56
CA GLN A 545 26.30 -1.35 31.92
C GLN A 545 27.49 -1.26 32.89
N GLN A 546 27.84 -0.06 33.32
CA GLN A 546 28.70 0.12 34.50
C GLN A 546 27.91 -0.30 35.74
N THR A 547 28.05 -1.57 36.13
CA THR A 547 27.84 -1.97 37.52
C THR A 547 28.95 -1.38 38.37
N LEU A 548 28.56 -0.54 39.33
CA LEU A 548 29.37 -0.07 40.45
C LEU A 548 30.07 -1.26 41.12
N GLY A 549 31.36 -1.41 40.83
CA GLY A 549 32.25 -2.41 41.41
C GLY A 549 33.46 -1.74 42.06
N ARG A 550 33.50 -1.86 43.38
CA ARG A 550 34.45 -1.30 44.35
C ARG A 550 35.93 -1.50 43.97
N ARG A 551 36.73 -0.42 44.13
CA ARG A 551 38.20 -0.37 44.08
C ARG A 551 38.88 -1.49 44.87
N ARG A 552 39.89 -2.14 44.27
CA ARG A 552 41.23 -2.39 44.88
C ARG A 552 42.33 -2.42 43.81
N HIS A 553 43.37 -1.62 44.08
CA HIS A 553 44.79 -1.69 43.66
C HIS A 553 45.39 -3.11 43.93
N VAL A 554 46.48 -3.64 43.33
CA VAL A 554 47.52 -3.21 42.37
C VAL A 554 48.31 -4.48 41.92
N ASP A 555 49.02 -4.39 40.77
CA ASP A 555 50.18 -5.15 40.21
C ASP A 555 50.14 -6.71 40.18
N ASP A 556 50.59 -7.47 39.17
CA ASP A 556 51.81 -7.40 38.35
C ASP A 556 51.84 -8.57 37.31
N GLN A 557 52.49 -8.30 36.16
CA GLN A 557 53.17 -9.14 35.13
C GLN A 557 52.71 -10.55 34.60
N PRO A 558 53.20 -10.95 33.39
CA PRO A 558 52.59 -11.98 32.51
C PRO A 558 53.41 -13.28 32.31
N SER A 559 52.75 -14.38 31.97
CA SER A 559 53.36 -15.60 31.38
C SER A 559 52.26 -16.44 30.70
N SER A 560 52.25 -16.54 29.36
CA SER A 560 52.72 -17.67 28.53
C SER A 560 51.96 -18.99 28.71
N ASP A 561 51.40 -19.46 27.59
CA ASP A 561 51.10 -20.85 27.19
C ASP A 561 50.41 -21.78 28.20
N ASP A 562 49.20 -22.23 27.86
CA ASP A 562 49.01 -23.66 27.59
C ASP A 562 47.65 -23.97 26.94
N LEU A 563 47.74 -24.78 25.88
CA LEU A 563 46.64 -25.49 25.24
C LEU A 563 46.20 -26.64 26.16
N VAL A 564 44.92 -26.69 26.52
CA VAL A 564 44.28 -27.92 27.00
C VAL A 564 42.93 -28.11 26.33
N VAL A 565 42.83 -29.25 25.66
CA VAL A 565 41.64 -29.81 25.00
C VAL A 565 40.93 -30.76 25.99
N ILE A 566 39.65 -31.05 25.71
CA ILE A 566 38.85 -32.25 26.09
C ILE A 566 37.95 -32.06 27.36
N PRO A 567 36.71 -32.63 27.47
CA PRO A 567 35.73 -33.08 26.48
C PRO A 567 34.26 -32.62 26.73
N TYR A 568 33.44 -32.94 25.74
CA TYR A 568 32.03 -33.31 25.81
C TYR A 568 31.65 -34.16 27.06
N GLU A 569 30.61 -33.77 27.79
CA GLU A 569 29.83 -34.70 28.63
C GLU A 569 28.33 -34.51 28.40
N GLU A 570 27.73 -35.64 28.08
CA GLU A 570 26.33 -35.96 27.84
C GLU A 570 25.64 -36.17 29.20
N ARG A 571 24.48 -35.53 29.46
CA ARG A 571 23.55 -36.01 30.49
C ARG A 571 22.10 -35.93 30.04
N GLN A 572 21.51 -37.12 30.06
CA GLN A 572 20.10 -37.45 29.90
C GLN A 572 19.25 -37.02 31.11
N GLU A 573 18.01 -36.66 30.78
CA GLU A 573 16.73 -36.96 31.45
C GLU A 573 16.64 -37.08 32.97
N ALA A 574 15.75 -36.26 33.56
CA ALA A 574 14.79 -36.70 34.58
C ALA A 574 13.62 -35.71 34.72
N GLY A 575 12.46 -36.12 34.18
CA GLY A 575 11.09 -36.07 34.72
C GLY A 575 10.47 -34.88 35.49
N PRO A 576 9.12 -34.74 35.46
CA PRO A 576 8.41 -33.51 35.77
C PRO A 576 7.88 -33.42 37.21
N SER A 577 7.83 -32.21 37.76
CA SER A 577 7.12 -31.90 39.01
C SER A 577 5.90 -31.01 38.74
N ARG A 578 4.73 -31.55 39.06
CA ARG A 578 3.40 -30.93 39.10
C ARG A 578 3.17 -30.23 40.45
N ASN A 579 2.22 -29.29 40.42
CA ASN A 579 1.46 -28.70 41.55
C ASN A 579 2.20 -27.58 42.31
N ARG A 580 1.58 -26.46 42.73
CA ARG A 580 0.20 -26.28 43.20
C ARG A 580 -0.17 -24.78 43.25
N ARG A 581 -1.45 -24.50 43.01
CA ARG A 581 -2.15 -23.23 43.29
C ARG A 581 -2.19 -22.89 44.79
N ARG A 582 -2.24 -21.59 45.10
CA ARG A 582 -3.07 -20.86 46.11
C ARG A 582 -2.41 -19.46 46.30
N ILE A 583 -3.08 -18.32 46.43
CA ILE A 583 -4.46 -17.94 46.81
C ILE A 583 -4.97 -16.89 45.81
#